data_AF-A0AAE1I225-F1
#
_entry.id   AF-A0AAE1I225-F1
#
_cell.length_a   1.000
_cell.length_b   1.000
_cell.length_c   1.000
_cell.angle_alpha   90.00
_cell.angle_beta   90.00
_cell.angle_gamma   90.00
#
_symmetry.space_group_name_H-M   'P 1'
#
loop_
_entity.id
_entity.type
_entity.pdbx_description
1 polymer ?
#
loop_
_entity_poly.entity_id
_entity_poly.type
_entity_poly.pdbx_seq_one_letter_code
_entity_poly.pdbx_strand_id
1 'polypeptide(L)'
;MDFNDSAILRDIKPGLTEDDRRGLAAPLTREEVEEAVKKAPRNKSPGQDGLPAEFYRSAWGVIGDTLVDVLNAELRRGRLSASQATGIMVLIPKTKTPTTIKHYRPITLLNAD
;
A
#
# COMPACT_ATOMS: atom_id res chain seq x y z
N MET A 1 8.08 -5.72 -31.54
CA MET A 1 8.46 -7.06 -31.07
C MET A 1 7.28 -7.54 -30.27
N ASP A 2 6.40 -8.32 -30.88
CA ASP A 2 5.20 -8.83 -30.22
C ASP A 2 5.63 -9.98 -29.31
N PHE A 3 5.82 -9.67 -28.03
CA PHE A 3 5.95 -10.70 -27.00
C PHE A 3 4.60 -11.41 -26.91
N ASN A 4 4.52 -12.63 -27.44
CA ASN A 4 3.36 -13.49 -27.30
C ASN A 4 3.33 -14.08 -25.89
N ASP A 5 2.96 -13.26 -24.90
CA ASP A 5 2.88 -13.61 -23.47
C ASP A 5 2.08 -14.92 -23.25
N SER A 6 1.07 -15.15 -24.09
CA SER A 6 0.23 -16.35 -24.09
C SER A 6 0.98 -17.66 -24.32
N ALA A 7 2.17 -17.66 -24.95
CA ALA A 7 2.96 -18.87 -25.14
C ALA A 7 3.83 -19.19 -23.90
N ILE A 8 4.34 -18.17 -23.22
CA ILE A 8 5.20 -18.29 -22.04
C ILE A 8 4.38 -18.70 -20.81
N LEU A 9 3.15 -18.21 -20.70
CA LEU A 9 2.29 -18.49 -19.55
C LEU A 9 1.63 -19.88 -19.58
N ARG A 10 1.67 -20.61 -20.72
CA ARG A 10 1.04 -21.93 -20.86
C ARG A 10 1.61 -22.99 -19.91
N ASP A 11 2.91 -22.92 -19.64
CA ASP A 11 3.60 -23.90 -18.80
C ASP A 11 3.66 -23.47 -17.32
N ILE A 12 3.13 -22.29 -16.99
CA ILE A 12 3.05 -21.79 -15.62
C ILE A 12 1.74 -22.30 -15.02
N LYS A 13 1.85 -23.22 -14.05
CA LYS A 13 0.70 -23.64 -13.26
C LYS A 13 0.20 -22.47 -12.40
N PRO A 14 -1.12 -22.17 -12.38
CA PRO A 14 -1.68 -21.19 -11.47
C PRO A 14 -1.32 -21.55 -10.03
N GLY A 15 -0.65 -20.63 -9.33
CA GLY A 15 -0.24 -20.83 -7.93
C GLY A 15 -1.37 -20.58 -6.92
N LEU A 16 -2.54 -20.12 -7.38
CA LEU A 16 -3.71 -19.81 -6.57
C LEU A 16 -4.86 -20.73 -6.98
N THR A 17 -5.61 -21.23 -5.99
CA THR A 17 -6.87 -21.91 -6.26
C THR A 17 -7.92 -20.89 -6.73
N GLU A 18 -9.01 -21.36 -7.35
CA GLU A 18 -10.09 -20.45 -7.73
C GLU A 18 -10.75 -19.82 -6.49
N ASP A 19 -10.75 -20.52 -5.35
CA ASP A 19 -11.20 -19.97 -4.07
C ASP A 19 -10.31 -18.83 -3.60
N ASP A 20 -8.98 -18.98 -3.65
CA ASP A 20 -8.04 -17.91 -3.30
C ASP A 20 -8.23 -16.69 -4.21
N ARG A 21 -8.41 -16.94 -5.52
CA ARG A 21 -8.63 -15.88 -6.51
C ARG A 21 -9.90 -15.10 -6.20
N ARG A 22 -10.98 -15.81 -5.87
CA ARG A 22 -12.25 -15.17 -5.46
C ARG A 22 -12.10 -14.40 -4.16
N GLY A 23 -11.41 -14.96 -3.17
CA GLY A 23 -11.18 -14.31 -1.88
C GLY A 23 -10.37 -13.01 -2.03
N LEU A 24 -9.28 -13.03 -2.79
CA LEU A 24 -8.41 -11.86 -3.03
C LEU A 24 -9.08 -10.76 -3.86
N ALA A 25 -10.09 -11.11 -4.66
CA ALA A 25 -10.84 -10.16 -5.49
C ALA A 25 -12.16 -9.69 -4.84
N ALA A 26 -12.51 -10.24 -3.66
CA ALA A 26 -13.72 -9.85 -2.95
C ALA A 26 -13.60 -8.41 -2.41
N PRO A 27 -14.71 -7.68 -2.26
CA PRO A 27 -14.71 -6.39 -1.58
C PRO A 27 -14.18 -6.51 -0.15
N LEU A 28 -13.36 -5.54 0.26
CA LEU A 28 -12.87 -5.39 1.62
C LEU A 28 -14.03 -5.08 2.55
N THR A 29 -14.13 -5.82 3.65
CA THR A 29 -15.09 -5.55 4.72
C THR A 29 -14.60 -4.44 5.65
N ARG A 30 -15.53 -3.83 6.38
CA ARG A 30 -15.21 -2.81 7.37
C ARG A 30 -14.30 -3.36 8.46
N GLU A 31 -14.56 -4.60 8.89
CA GLU A 31 -13.81 -5.29 9.93
C GLU A 31 -12.37 -5.59 9.50
N GLU A 32 -12.17 -6.02 8.25
CA GLU A 32 -10.82 -6.25 7.69
C GLU A 32 -9.98 -4.97 7.68
N VAL A 33 -10.57 -3.86 7.22
CA VAL A 33 -9.89 -2.56 7.19
C VAL A 33 -9.64 -2.03 8.60
N GLU A 34 -10.62 -2.16 9.51
CA GLU A 34 -10.45 -1.75 10.91
C GLU A 34 -9.30 -2.52 11.58
N GLU A 35 -9.23 -3.83 11.37
CA GLU A 35 -8.17 -4.67 11.89
C GLU A 35 -6.80 -4.30 11.30
N ALA A 36 -6.74 -3.99 10.00
CA ALA A 36 -5.52 -3.49 9.36
C ALA A 36 -5.06 -2.16 9.99
N VAL A 37 -5.97 -1.21 10.17
CA VAL A 37 -5.70 0.09 10.81
C VAL A 37 -5.24 -0.08 12.26
N LYS A 38 -5.81 -1.03 13.02
CA LYS A 38 -5.38 -1.32 14.40
C LYS A 38 -3.99 -1.96 14.46
N LYS A 39 -3.68 -2.85 13.51
CA LYS A 39 -2.39 -3.55 13.39
C LYS A 39 -1.28 -2.67 12.82
N ALA A 40 -1.62 -1.57 12.15
CA ALA A 40 -0.65 -0.61 11.64
C ALA A 40 0.31 -0.14 12.75
N PRO A 41 1.64 -0.17 12.51
CA PRO A 41 2.63 0.22 13.51
C PRO A 41 2.45 1.67 13.94
N ARG A 42 2.59 1.93 15.25
CA ARG A 42 2.57 3.28 15.81
C ARG A 42 3.91 4.00 15.62
N ASN A 43 3.88 5.32 15.73
CA ASN A 43 5.02 6.23 15.68
C ASN A 43 5.85 6.07 14.40
N LYS A 44 5.18 5.84 13.28
CA LYS A 44 5.79 5.89 11.95
C LYS A 44 5.66 7.30 11.38
N SER A 45 6.64 7.70 10.57
CA SER A 45 6.58 8.97 9.86
C SER A 45 5.43 8.93 8.85
N PRO A 46 4.58 9.97 8.77
CA PRO A 46 3.52 10.03 7.78
C PRO A 46 4.10 10.24 6.37
N GLY A 47 3.24 10.04 5.38
CA GLY A 47 3.53 10.36 3.99
C GLY A 47 3.41 11.85 3.69
N GLN A 48 3.01 12.16 2.47
CA GLN A 48 2.90 13.54 1.99
C GLN A 48 1.72 14.29 2.59
N ASP A 49 0.67 13.59 2.99
CA ASP A 49 -0.54 14.15 3.60
C ASP A 49 -0.38 14.55 5.06
N GLY A 50 0.67 14.06 5.73
CA GLY A 50 0.91 14.28 7.14
C GLY A 50 -0.01 13.48 8.08
N LEU A 51 -0.79 12.53 7.59
CA LEU A 51 -1.74 11.74 8.39
C LEU A 51 -1.10 10.40 8.82
N PRO A 52 -0.78 10.22 10.12
CA PRO A 52 -0.19 8.97 10.58
C PRO A 52 -1.28 7.92 10.84
N ALA A 53 -0.90 6.65 11.04
CA ALA A 53 -1.85 5.58 11.35
C ALA A 53 -2.73 5.88 12.60
N GLU A 54 -2.20 6.64 13.56
CA GLU A 54 -2.92 7.11 14.74
C GLU A 54 -4.13 8.00 14.41
N PHE A 55 -4.06 8.76 13.32
CA PHE A 55 -5.21 9.53 12.83
C PHE A 55 -6.34 8.57 12.45
N TYR A 56 -6.08 7.58 11.60
CA TYR A 56 -7.08 6.60 11.16
C TYR A 56 -7.67 5.80 12.32
N ARG A 57 -6.85 5.46 13.32
CA ARG A 57 -7.30 4.76 14.53
C ARG A 57 -8.21 5.60 15.40
N SER A 58 -7.87 6.87 15.62
CA SER A 58 -8.64 7.77 16.48
C SER A 58 -9.92 8.26 15.80
N ALA A 59 -9.86 8.49 14.49
CA ALA A 59 -10.99 8.97 13.69
C ALA A 59 -11.83 7.84 13.09
N TRP A 60 -11.55 6.56 13.37
CA TRP A 60 -12.21 5.41 12.72
C TRP A 60 -13.74 5.48 12.75
N GLY A 61 -14.32 5.93 13.86
CA GLY A 61 -15.78 6.09 13.98
C GLY A 61 -16.39 7.15 13.06
N VAL A 62 -15.57 8.02 12.48
CA VAL A 62 -15.99 9.09 11.56
C VAL A 62 -15.63 8.77 10.12
N ILE A 63 -14.40 8.27 9.87
CA ILE A 63 -13.87 8.09 8.50
C ILE A 63 -13.85 6.64 8.03
N GLY A 64 -14.11 5.66 8.91
CA GLY A 64 -13.91 4.25 8.61
C GLY A 64 -14.71 3.76 7.40
N ASP A 65 -15.99 4.13 7.33
CA ASP A 65 -16.86 3.73 6.21
C ASP A 65 -16.40 4.37 4.90
N THR A 66 -16.01 5.65 4.94
CA THR A 66 -15.46 6.36 3.78
C THR A 66 -14.15 5.73 3.30
N LEU A 67 -13.26 5.34 4.22
CA LEU A 67 -12.00 4.69 3.85
C LEU A 67 -12.25 3.33 3.18
N VAL A 68 -13.18 2.53 3.72
CA VAL A 68 -13.58 1.25 3.12
C VAL A 68 -14.14 1.44 1.71
N ASP A 69 -14.96 2.47 1.49
CA ASP A 69 -15.51 2.80 0.17
C ASP A 69 -14.42 3.19 -0.83
N VAL A 70 -13.45 4.00 -0.40
CA VAL A 70 -12.31 4.42 -1.23
C VAL A 70 -11.46 3.22 -1.62
N LEU A 71 -11.03 2.39 -0.65
CA LEU A 71 -10.21 1.22 -0.91
C LEU A 71 -10.91 0.22 -1.84
N ASN A 72 -12.22 0.01 -1.65
CA ASN A 72 -13.01 -0.84 -2.54
C ASN A 72 -13.18 -0.24 -3.95
N ALA A 73 -13.30 1.09 -4.07
CA ALA A 73 -13.33 1.75 -5.36
C ALA A 73 -12.01 1.58 -6.11
N GLU A 74 -10.89 1.61 -5.40
CA GLU A 74 -9.53 1.42 -5.96
C GLU A 74 -9.29 -0.03 -6.36
N LEU A 75 -9.73 -0.98 -5.53
CA LEU A 75 -9.70 -2.40 -5.86
C LEU A 75 -10.48 -2.70 -7.15
N ARG A 76 -11.71 -2.15 -7.28
CA ARG A 76 -12.50 -2.28 -8.52
C ARG A 76 -11.86 -1.62 -9.73
N ARG A 77 -11.17 -0.48 -9.53
CA ARG A 77 -10.46 0.23 -10.61
C ARG A 77 -9.13 -0.43 -10.99
N GLY A 78 -8.59 -1.29 -10.12
CA GLY A 78 -7.28 -1.91 -10.29
C GLY A 78 -6.11 -0.94 -10.13
N ARG A 79 -6.33 0.22 -9.48
CA ARG A 79 -5.29 1.22 -9.23
C ARG A 79 -5.62 2.10 -8.03
N LEU A 80 -4.58 2.53 -7.32
CA LEU A 80 -4.65 3.48 -6.22
C LEU A 80 -4.97 4.90 -6.70
N SER A 81 -5.39 5.77 -5.77
CA SER A 81 -5.44 7.20 -6.02
C SER A 81 -4.04 7.78 -6.27
N ALA A 82 -3.99 8.99 -6.87
CA ALA A 82 -2.72 9.67 -7.08
C ALA A 82 -2.00 9.98 -5.76
N SER A 83 -2.76 10.23 -4.67
CA SER A 83 -2.19 10.55 -3.37
C SER A 83 -1.50 9.34 -2.74
N GLN A 84 -2.18 8.18 -2.66
CA GLN A 84 -1.59 6.96 -2.11
C GLN A 84 -0.46 6.39 -2.97
N ALA A 85 -0.48 6.66 -4.28
CA ALA A 85 0.61 6.26 -5.19
C ALA A 85 1.82 7.21 -5.13
N THR A 86 1.73 8.35 -4.44
CA THR A 86 2.82 9.32 -4.31
C THR A 86 3.56 9.12 -2.99
N GLY A 87 4.88 9.17 -3.03
CA GLY A 87 5.72 9.04 -1.83
C GLY A 87 6.83 10.09 -1.75
N ILE A 88 7.25 10.39 -0.52
CA ILE A 88 8.37 11.29 -0.25
C ILE A 88 9.65 10.46 -0.09
N MET A 89 10.65 10.72 -0.91
CA MET A 89 11.96 10.09 -0.77
C MET A 89 12.84 10.86 0.22
N VAL A 90 13.28 10.18 1.27
CA VAL A 90 14.20 10.68 2.30
C VAL A 90 15.52 9.92 2.23
N LEU A 91 16.64 10.63 2.29
CA LEU A 91 17.97 10.03 2.27
C LEU A 91 18.52 9.92 3.70
N ILE A 92 18.64 8.69 4.21
CA ILE A 92 19.19 8.43 5.55
C ILE A 92 20.71 8.17 5.46
N PRO A 93 21.56 8.94 6.16
CA PRO A 93 23.00 8.70 6.19
C PRO A 93 23.35 7.32 6.79
N LYS A 94 24.24 6.57 6.13
CA LYS A 94 24.85 5.33 6.67
C LYS A 94 26.07 5.61 7.56
N THR A 95 26.70 6.76 7.36
CA THR A 95 27.96 7.16 8.03
C THR A 95 27.84 8.58 8.55
N LYS A 96 28.70 8.96 9.51
CA LYS A 96 28.69 10.30 10.11
C LYS A 96 29.00 11.42 9.11
N THR A 97 29.78 11.12 8.07
CA THR A 97 30.21 12.11 7.07
C THR A 97 29.91 11.57 5.67
N PRO A 98 28.66 11.66 5.21
CA PRO A 98 28.27 11.16 3.90
C PRO A 98 28.71 12.12 2.79
N THR A 99 29.61 11.68 1.91
CA THR A 99 30.15 12.49 0.80
C THR A 99 29.69 12.02 -0.57
N THR A 100 29.12 10.82 -0.67
CA THR A 100 28.63 10.24 -1.93
C THR A 100 27.23 9.66 -1.77
N ILE A 101 26.49 9.50 -2.87
CA ILE A 101 25.13 8.93 -2.86
C ILE A 101 25.10 7.50 -2.27
N LYS A 102 26.19 6.74 -2.43
CA LYS A 102 26.33 5.38 -1.87
C LYS A 102 26.28 5.37 -0.34
N HIS A 103 26.63 6.49 0.31
CA HIS A 103 26.59 6.64 1.76
C HIS A 103 25.18 6.89 2.31
N TYR A 104 24.16 6.98 1.44
CA TYR A 104 22.77 7.14 1.87
C TYR A 104 21.97 5.86 1.62
N ARG A 105 20.93 5.67 2.43
CA ARG A 105 19.83 4.73 2.19
C ARG A 105 18.61 5.55 1.80
N PRO A 106 18.15 5.50 0.54
CA PRO A 106 16.86 6.08 0.22
C PRO A 106 15.75 5.26 0.90
N ILE A 107 14.83 5.96 1.55
CA ILE A 107 13.56 5.40 2.03
C ILE A 107 12.46 6.25 1.44
N THR A 108 11.43 5.60 0.89
CA THR A 108 10.21 6.28 0.44
C THR A 108 9.16 6.17 1.53
N LEU A 109 8.62 7.31 1.94
CA LEU A 109 7.48 7.40 2.85
C LEU A 109 6.21 7.49 2.01
N LEU A 110 5.31 6.54 2.18
CA LEU A 110 3.96 6.55 1.60
C LEU A 110 2.98 7.08 2.65
N ASN A 111 1.80 7.51 2.20
CA ASN A 111 0.69 7.77 3.12
C ASN A 111 0.28 6.48 3.85
N ALA A 112 -0.47 6.63 4.94
CA ALA A 112 -0.89 5.50 5.76
C ALA A 112 -2.18 4.82 5.28
N ASP A 113 -2.93 5.45 4.37
CA ASP A 113 -4.16 4.96 3.74
C ASP A 113 -3.94 4.26 2.37
#